data_AF-A0A4Y2INJ3-F1
#
_entry.id   AF-A0A4Y2INJ3-F1
#
_cell.length_a   1.000
_cell.length_b   1.000
_cell.length_c   1.000
_cell.angle_alpha   90.00
_cell.angle_beta   90.00
_cell.angle_gamma   90.00
#
_symmetry.space_group_name_H-M   'P 1'
#
loop_
_entity.id
_entity.type
_entity.pdbx_description
1 polymer ?
#
loop_
_entity_poly.entity_id
_entity_poly.type
_entity_poly.pdbx_seq_one_letter_code
_entity_poly.pdbx_strand_id
1 'polypeptide(L)' 'MWKRARVDKLIKGCDGRDRSCVLRLGGKELTRPIQLVIPLE' A
#
# COMPACT_ATOMS: atom_id res chain seq x y z
N MET A 1 -13.86 -2.10 -11.45
CA MET A 1 -14.43 -1.16 -10.46
C MET A 1 -13.41 -0.94 -9.34
N TRP A 2 -12.83 0.25 -9.23
CA TRP A 2 -11.81 0.55 -8.22
C TRP A 2 -12.49 0.81 -6.87
N LYS A 3 -12.05 0.11 -5.81
CA LYS A 3 -12.54 0.33 -4.44
C LYS A 3 -11.47 1.09 -3.67
N ARG A 4 -11.89 2.09 -2.88
CA ARG A 4 -11.01 2.86 -1.99
C ARG A 4 -10.93 2.15 -0.64
N ALA A 5 -9.73 2.06 -0.09
CA ALA A 5 -9.47 1.50 1.24
C ALA A 5 -8.61 2.49 2.03
N ARG A 6 -8.73 2.48 3.37
CA ARG A 6 -7.88 3.31 4.23
C ARG A 6 -6.54 2.60 4.41
N VAL A 7 -5.46 3.32 4.21
CA VAL A 7 -4.12 2.86 4.62
C VAL A 7 -4.06 2.91 6.14
N ASP A 8 -3.81 1.77 6.75
CA ASP A 8 -3.65 1.62 8.19
C ASP A 8 -2.18 1.79 8.60
N LYS A 9 -1.31 1.03 7.93
CA LYS A 9 0.12 0.98 8.23
C LYS A 9 0.95 0.92 6.96
N LEU A 10 2.11 1.55 7.00
CA LEU A 10 3.15 1.42 5.99
C LEU A 10 4.23 0.45 6.50
N ILE A 11 4.69 -0.42 5.62
CA ILE A 11 5.72 -1.41 5.90
C ILE A 11 6.96 -1.02 5.09
N LYS A 12 8.02 -0.71 5.83
CA LYS A 12 9.34 -0.39 5.26
C LYS A 12 10.05 -1.66 4.81
N GLY A 13 10.67 -1.57 3.65
CA GLY A 13 11.66 -2.55 3.20
C GLY A 13 12.99 -2.38 3.92
N CYS A 14 13.94 -3.28 3.63
CA CYS A 14 15.29 -3.24 4.16
C CYS A 14 16.03 -1.93 3.81
N ASP A 15 15.66 -1.31 2.69
CA ASP A 15 16.15 -0.01 2.22
C ASP A 15 15.55 1.19 2.97
N GLY A 16 14.73 0.97 3.99
CA GLY A 16 14.07 2.02 4.78
C GLY A 16 12.92 2.74 4.07
N ARG A 17 12.65 2.38 2.82
CA ARG A 17 11.57 2.91 1.97
C ARG A 17 10.29 2.11 2.18
N ASP A 18 9.14 2.76 2.10
CA ASP A 18 7.84 2.09 2.19
C ASP A 18 7.62 1.23 0.93
N ARG A 19 7.51 -0.08 1.10
CA ARG A 19 7.36 -1.05 -0.01
C ARG A 19 5.96 -1.62 -0.07
N SER A 20 5.31 -1.74 1.08
CA SER A 20 3.97 -2.32 1.20
C SER A 20 3.13 -1.51 2.17
N CYS A 21 1.82 -1.57 2.01
CA CYS A 21 0.85 -0.96 2.91
C CYS A 21 -0.18 -2.00 3.36
N VAL A 22 -0.63 -1.84 4.59
CA VAL A 22 -1.79 -2.56 5.13
C VAL A 22 -3.02 -1.70 4.88
N LEU A 23 -3.99 -2.28 4.20
CA LEU A 23 -5.26 -1.67 3.84
C LEU A 23 -6.36 -2.25 4.70
N ARG A 24 -7.25 -1.38 5.20
CA ARG A 24 -8.47 -1.80 5.88
C ARG A 24 -9.67 -1.61 4.95
N LEU A 25 -10.37 -2.69 4.67
CA LEU A 25 -11.60 -2.68 3.87
C LEU A 25 -12.66 -3.53 4.55
N GLY A 26 -13.74 -2.90 5.03
CA GLY A 26 -14.87 -3.62 5.65
C GLY A 26 -14.48 -4.50 6.84
N GLY A 27 -13.57 -4.03 7.69
CA GLY A 27 -13.07 -4.79 8.85
C GLY A 27 -12.06 -5.89 8.53
N LYS A 28 -11.72 -6.10 7.25
CA LYS A 28 -10.64 -7.01 6.85
C LYS A 28 -9.35 -6.25 6.58
N GLU A 29 -8.24 -6.85 6.97
CA GLU A 29 -6.89 -6.39 6.66
C GLU A 29 -6.38 -7.05 5.37
N LEU A 30 -5.68 -6.25 4.55
CA LEU A 30 -5.06 -6.70 3.32
C LEU A 30 -3.70 -6.02 3.17
N THR A 31 -2.63 -6.79 2.98
CA THR A 31 -1.31 -6.25 2.67
C THR A 31 -1.12 -6.18 1.15
N ARG A 32 -0.74 -5.01 0.63
CA ARG A 32 -0.46 -4.79 -0.79
C ARG A 32 0.87 -4.07 -0.98
N PRO A 33 1.66 -4.41 -2.00
CA PRO A 33 2.82 -3.61 -2.37
C PRO A 33 2.37 -2.24 -2.87
N ILE A 34 3.13 -1.21 -2.54
CA ILE A 34 2.93 0.14 -3.07
C ILE A 34 3.46 0.12 -4.49
N GLN A 35 2.57 0.04 -5.48
CA GLN A 35 2.92 0.30 -6.87
C GLN A 35 3.06 1.82 -7.03
N LEU A 36 4.27 2.34 -6.81
CA LEU A 36 4.66 3.66 -7.29
C LEU A 36 4.64 3.61 -8.81
N VAL A 37 3.56 4.10 -9.43
CA VAL A 37 3.58 4.43 -10.85
C VAL A 37 4.42 5.69 -10.97
N ILE A 38 5.72 5.51 -11.20
CA ILE A 38 6.62 6.62 -11.54
C ILE A 38 6.38 6.90 -13.03
N PRO A 39 5.86 8.08 -13.41
CA PRO A 39 5.80 8.44 -14.81
C PRO A 39 7.24 8.48 -15.34
N LEU A 40 7.50 7.71 -16.39
CA LEU A 40 8.71 7.85 -17.18
C LEU A 40 8.41 8.95 -18.20
N GLU A 41 9.07 10.10 -18.04
CA GLU A 41 9.22 11.08 -19.12
C GLU A 41 10.20 10.54 -20.17
#